data_AF-A0A657BD88-F1
#
_entry.id   AF-A0A657BD88-F1
#
_cell.length_a   1.000
_cell.length_b   1.000
_cell.length_c   1.000
_cell.angle_alpha   90.00
_cell.angle_beta   90.00
_cell.angle_gamma   90.00
#
_symmetry.space_group_name_H-M   'P 1'
#
loop_
_entity.id
_entity.type
_entity.pdbx_description
1 polymer ?
#
loop_
_entity_poly.entity_id
_entity_poly.type
_entity_poly.pdbx_seq_one_letter_code
_entity_poly.pdbx_strand_id
1 'polypeptide(L)'
;MDLVIANSKDSVAVSDATFSREYNEALVHQVVTAYMAGGRQGTVAQKTRSEVRGGGKKPWRQKGTGRARAGTIRSPIWTGGGVTFAAKPRSYEQKVNRKMYRAAMQVILSELVRQDRLVVVEEMTAATPKTKEFAA
;
A
#
# COMPACT_ATOMS: atom_id res chain seq x y z
N MET A 1 -5.15 23.90 -23.17
CA MET A 1 -4.41 22.84 -23.86
C MET A 1 -5.41 21.96 -24.54
N ASP A 2 -5.14 21.54 -25.77
CA ASP A 2 -6.07 20.72 -26.54
C ASP A 2 -5.50 19.30 -26.65
N LEU A 3 -6.34 18.30 -26.36
CA LEU A 3 -6.02 16.90 -26.59
C LEU A 3 -6.71 16.44 -27.88
N VAL A 4 -5.95 15.83 -28.78
CA VAL A 4 -6.47 15.32 -30.05
C VAL A 4 -7.25 14.02 -29.78
N ILE A 5 -8.43 13.91 -30.36
CA ILE A 5 -9.24 12.69 -30.28
C ILE A 5 -8.69 11.68 -31.28
N ALA A 6 -8.42 10.46 -30.83
CA ALA A 6 -7.97 9.39 -31.69
C ALA A 6 -9.03 9.08 -32.76
N ASN A 7 -8.59 8.93 -34.01
CA ASN A 7 -9.43 8.67 -35.19
C ASN A 7 -10.44 9.77 -35.54
N SER A 8 -10.33 10.97 -34.96
CA SER A 8 -11.06 12.16 -35.39
C SER A 8 -10.10 13.32 -35.69
N LYS A 9 -10.57 14.33 -36.44
CA LYS A 9 -9.89 15.62 -36.61
C LYS A 9 -10.21 16.61 -35.49
N ASP A 10 -11.12 16.23 -34.61
CA ASP A 10 -11.58 17.06 -33.50
C ASP A 10 -10.60 17.01 -32.31
N SER A 11 -10.67 18.04 -31.49
CA SER A 11 -9.87 18.17 -30.27
C SER A 11 -10.74 18.57 -29.09
N VAL A 12 -10.34 18.18 -27.89
CA VAL A 12 -11.00 18.55 -26.65
C VAL A 12 -10.16 19.54 -25.88
N ALA A 13 -10.75 20.69 -25.58
CA ALA A 13 -10.13 21.72 -24.76
C ALA A 13 -10.12 21.30 -23.29
N VAL A 14 -8.92 21.23 -22.70
CA VAL A 14 -8.68 20.83 -21.31
C VAL A 14 -7.84 21.85 -20.55
N SER A 15 -7.90 21.77 -19.22
CA SER A 15 -7.19 22.68 -18.31
C SER A 15 -5.68 22.42 -18.31
N ASP A 16 -4.90 23.46 -18.61
CA ASP A 16 -3.43 23.44 -18.56
C ASP A 16 -2.91 23.06 -17.16
N ALA A 17 -3.59 23.54 -16.12
CA ALA A 17 -3.22 23.24 -14.73
C ALA A 17 -3.29 21.74 -14.38
N THR A 18 -4.00 20.94 -15.20
CA THR A 18 -4.18 19.50 -14.99
C THR A 18 -3.37 18.64 -15.96
N PHE A 19 -3.18 19.08 -17.21
CA PHE A 19 -2.55 18.29 -18.27
C PHE A 19 -1.19 18.84 -18.76
N SER A 20 -0.75 19.99 -18.25
CA SER A 20 0.53 20.62 -18.61
C SER A 20 1.39 20.95 -17.38
N ARG A 21 1.23 20.18 -16.30
CA ARG A 21 2.00 20.36 -15.07
C ARG A 21 3.38 19.71 -15.19
N GLU A 22 4.40 20.39 -14.67
CA GLU A 22 5.76 19.87 -14.57
C GLU A 22 5.82 18.57 -13.76
N TYR A 23 6.68 17.65 -14.17
CA TYR A 23 6.87 16.39 -13.48
C TYR A 23 7.48 16.60 -12.10
N ASN A 24 6.78 16.14 -11.06
CA ASN A 24 7.28 16.12 -9.69
C ASN A 24 7.37 14.67 -9.20
N GLU A 25 8.53 14.06 -9.41
CA GLU A 25 8.79 12.66 -9.07
C GLU A 25 8.57 12.38 -7.57
N ALA A 26 9.07 13.25 -6.69
CA ALA A 26 8.98 13.05 -5.25
C ALA A 26 7.52 12.98 -4.77
N LEU A 27 6.67 13.87 -5.28
CA LEU A 27 5.23 13.89 -4.97
C LEU A 27 4.54 12.63 -5.49
N VAL A 28 4.83 12.24 -6.74
CA VAL A 28 4.26 11.03 -7.35
C VAL A 28 4.69 9.79 -6.58
N HIS A 29 5.98 9.64 -6.31
CA HIS A 29 6.53 8.54 -5.52
C HIS A 29 5.85 8.46 -4.16
N GLN A 30 5.77 9.57 -3.41
CA GLN A 30 5.13 9.58 -2.10
C GLN A 30 3.68 9.10 -2.14
N VAL A 31 2.88 9.57 -3.11
CA VAL A 31 1.47 9.18 -3.23
C VAL A 31 1.33 7.72 -3.65
N VAL A 32 2.16 7.24 -4.58
CA VAL A 32 2.15 5.85 -5.04
C VAL A 32 2.59 4.90 -3.92
N THR A 33 3.64 5.24 -3.17
CA THR A 33 4.05 4.47 -1.98
C THR A 33 2.95 4.41 -0.93
N ALA A 34 2.27 5.53 -0.66
CA ALA A 34 1.15 5.56 0.27
C ALA A 34 -0.04 4.72 -0.21
N TYR A 35 -0.36 4.75 -1.50
CA TYR A 35 -1.39 3.91 -2.11
C TYR A 35 -1.07 2.42 -1.98
N MET A 36 0.15 2.02 -2.33
CA MET A 36 0.61 0.64 -2.16
C MET A 36 0.63 0.20 -0.69
N ALA A 37 0.98 1.10 0.23
CA ALA A 37 0.92 0.81 1.66
C ALA A 37 -0.52 0.59 2.14
N GLY A 38 -1.47 1.41 1.68
CA GLY A 38 -2.90 1.27 1.98
C GLY A 38 -3.52 -0.03 1.44
N GLY A 39 -3.01 -0.55 0.32
CA GLY A 39 -3.45 -1.84 -0.23
C GLY A 39 -3.05 -3.07 0.60
N ARG A 40 -2.23 -2.90 1.65
CA ARG A 40 -1.76 -4.02 2.49
C ARG A 40 -2.79 -4.35 3.57
N GLN A 41 -3.25 -5.61 3.59
CA GLN A 41 -4.23 -6.09 4.58
C GLN A 41 -3.71 -6.09 6.03
N GLY A 42 -2.42 -6.36 6.22
CA GLY A 42 -1.78 -6.33 7.54
C GLY A 42 -2.20 -7.42 8.53
N THR A 43 -2.69 -8.55 8.03
CA THR A 43 -3.19 -9.71 8.78
C THR A 43 -2.05 -10.63 9.23
N VAL A 44 -1.19 -10.14 10.13
CA VAL A 44 -0.10 -10.92 10.73
C VAL A 44 -0.13 -10.80 12.24
N ALA A 45 0.01 -11.93 12.93
CA ALA A 45 0.08 -11.97 14.38
C ALA A 45 1.05 -13.06 14.86
N GLN A 46 1.78 -12.80 15.94
CA GLN A 46 2.42 -13.83 16.75
C GLN A 46 1.97 -13.72 18.20
N LYS A 47 2.29 -14.74 19.00
CA LYS A 47 1.97 -14.78 20.42
C LYS A 47 3.12 -14.19 21.23
N THR A 48 2.83 -13.16 21.99
CA THR A 48 3.71 -12.70 23.08
C THR A 48 3.78 -13.74 24.19
N ARG A 49 4.72 -13.61 25.13
CA ARG A 49 4.81 -14.47 26.31
C ARG A 49 3.51 -14.53 27.15
N SER A 50 2.67 -13.51 27.05
CA SER A 50 1.38 -13.43 27.75
C SER A 50 0.28 -14.25 27.06
N GLU A 51 0.39 -14.43 25.74
CA GLU A 51 -0.61 -15.09 24.89
C GLU A 51 -0.27 -16.55 24.57
N VAL A 52 0.98 -16.95 24.75
CA VAL A 52 1.37 -18.36 24.70
C VAL A 52 0.63 -19.13 25.80
N ARG A 53 0.11 -20.31 25.45
CA ARG A 53 -0.59 -21.21 26.37
C ARG A 53 0.41 -21.75 27.40
N GLY A 54 0.12 -21.57 28.68
CA GLY A 54 0.97 -22.07 29.77
C GLY A 54 0.69 -21.32 31.07
N GLY A 55 1.06 -21.93 32.19
CA GLY A 55 0.86 -21.35 33.51
C GLY A 55 1.77 -20.14 33.80
N GLY A 56 1.40 -19.35 34.82
CA GLY A 56 2.23 -18.29 35.39
C GLY A 56 3.22 -18.77 36.47
N LYS A 57 3.22 -20.07 36.78
CA LYS A 57 4.06 -20.64 37.83
C LYS A 57 5.54 -20.52 37.46
N LYS A 58 6.35 -20.06 38.42
CA LYS A 58 7.80 -20.00 38.29
C LYS A 58 8.36 -21.42 38.09
N PRO A 59 9.20 -21.68 37.08
CA PRO A 59 9.71 -23.03 36.81
C PRO A 59 10.47 -23.65 37.99
N TRP A 60 11.23 -22.82 38.73
CA TRP A 60 11.92 -23.20 39.96
C TRP A 60 12.13 -21.99 40.88
N ARG A 61 12.46 -22.25 42.15
CA ARG A 61 12.75 -21.21 43.17
C ARG A 61 13.92 -20.29 42.77
N GLN A 62 13.95 -19.08 43.29
CA GLN A 62 14.88 -18.01 42.86
C GLN A 62 16.37 -18.28 43.12
N LYS A 63 16.70 -19.05 44.17
CA LYS A 63 18.07 -19.36 44.59
C LYS A 63 18.17 -20.84 45.04
N GLY A 64 19.39 -21.37 45.11
CA GLY A 64 19.65 -22.72 45.64
C GLY A 64 19.30 -23.88 44.69
N THR A 65 19.35 -23.67 43.38
CA THR A 65 19.07 -24.70 42.36
C THR A 65 20.23 -24.95 41.39
N GLY A 66 21.29 -24.13 41.39
CA GLY A 66 22.41 -24.21 40.44
C GLY A 66 22.07 -23.81 38.99
N ARG A 67 20.79 -23.54 38.68
CA ARG A 67 20.32 -23.16 37.34
C ARG A 67 20.24 -21.64 37.18
N ALA A 68 20.25 -21.16 35.93
CA ALA A 68 19.91 -19.78 35.62
C ALA A 68 18.51 -19.41 36.17
N ARG A 69 18.28 -18.14 36.52
CA ARG A 69 16.99 -17.72 37.09
C ARG A 69 15.92 -17.70 36.01
N ALA A 70 14.77 -18.34 36.27
CA ALA A 70 13.63 -18.34 35.37
C ALA A 70 12.38 -17.76 36.06
N GLY A 71 11.60 -16.97 35.31
CA GLY A 71 10.34 -16.39 35.76
C GLY A 71 9.10 -17.15 35.28
N THR A 72 9.11 -17.61 34.04
CA THR A 72 8.00 -18.33 33.40
C THR A 72 8.55 -19.25 32.32
N ILE A 73 7.84 -20.34 32.03
CA ILE A 73 8.13 -21.22 30.88
C ILE A 73 7.84 -20.54 29.54
N ARG A 74 7.03 -19.46 29.53
CA ARG A 74 6.62 -18.74 28.31
C ARG A 74 7.62 -17.68 27.85
N SER A 75 8.81 -17.65 28.47
CA SER A 75 9.86 -16.66 28.17
C SER A 75 10.29 -16.76 26.71
N PRO A 76 10.53 -15.64 26.00
CA PRO A 76 10.97 -15.70 24.60
C PRO A 76 12.37 -16.30 24.40
N ILE A 77 13.15 -16.42 25.48
CA ILE A 77 14.46 -17.10 25.46
C ILE A 77 14.29 -18.62 25.44
N TRP A 78 13.12 -19.14 25.85
CA TRP A 78 12.86 -20.57 25.95
C TRP A 78 12.25 -21.10 24.65
N THR A 79 12.57 -22.35 24.32
CA THR A 79 11.91 -23.08 23.23
C THR A 79 10.41 -23.24 23.55
N GLY A 80 9.55 -22.98 22.56
CA GLY A 80 8.09 -22.94 22.76
C GLY A 80 7.58 -21.72 23.56
N GLY A 81 8.45 -20.77 23.90
CA GLY A 81 8.09 -19.48 24.50
C GLY A 81 7.43 -18.52 23.51
N GLY A 82 7.07 -17.32 24.00
CA GLY A 82 6.51 -16.27 23.14
C GLY A 82 7.55 -15.58 22.26
N VAL A 83 7.10 -14.75 21.33
CA VAL A 83 7.97 -13.84 20.57
C VAL A 83 8.13 -12.52 21.34
N THR A 84 9.36 -11.99 21.44
CA THR A 84 9.67 -10.76 22.19
C THR A 84 8.87 -9.56 21.69
N PHE A 85 8.96 -9.28 20.38
CA PHE A 85 8.19 -8.25 19.69
C PHE A 85 7.23 -8.90 18.71
N ALA A 86 6.24 -9.61 19.25
CA ALA A 86 5.22 -10.25 18.44
C ALA A 86 4.46 -9.19 17.63
N ALA A 87 4.39 -9.38 16.31
CA ALA A 87 3.57 -8.55 15.45
C ALA A 87 2.09 -8.68 15.85
N LYS A 88 1.36 -7.62 15.56
CA LYS A 88 -0.09 -7.53 15.70
C LYS A 88 -0.70 -7.09 14.38
N PRO A 89 -1.95 -7.49 14.10
CA PRO A 89 -2.68 -6.94 12.97
C PRO A 89 -2.70 -5.41 13.08
N ARG A 90 -2.35 -4.73 12.00
CA ARG A 90 -2.27 -3.26 11.97
C ARG A 90 -2.64 -2.72 10.60
N SER A 91 -3.10 -1.47 10.58
CA SER A 91 -3.22 -0.71 9.34
C SER A 91 -1.84 -0.21 8.88
N TYR A 92 -1.64 -0.21 7.58
CA TYR A 92 -0.47 0.37 6.89
C TYR A 92 -0.81 1.68 6.17
N GLU A 93 -2.05 2.18 6.34
CA GLU A 93 -2.53 3.39 5.71
C GLU A 93 -1.69 4.61 6.12
N GLN A 94 -1.34 5.43 5.14
CA GLN A 94 -0.61 6.67 5.34
C GLN A 94 -1.50 7.84 4.91
N LYS A 95 -1.62 8.86 5.77
CA LYS A 95 -2.40 10.05 5.45
C LYS A 95 -1.73 10.81 4.30
N VAL A 96 -2.44 10.95 3.19
CA VAL A 96 -2.08 11.85 2.09
C VAL A 96 -3.01 13.06 2.13
N ASN A 97 -2.44 14.27 2.14
CA ASN A 97 -3.26 15.48 2.11
C ASN A 97 -4.03 15.59 0.79
N ARG A 98 -5.29 16.06 0.83
CA ARG A 98 -6.16 16.16 -0.35
C ARG A 98 -5.52 16.93 -1.52
N LYS A 99 -4.82 18.03 -1.20
CA LYS A 99 -4.11 18.84 -2.22
C LYS A 99 -2.92 18.10 -2.83
N MET A 100 -2.21 17.28 -2.04
CA MET A 100 -1.09 16.48 -2.51
C MET A 100 -1.57 15.38 -3.47
N TYR A 101 -2.63 14.66 -3.11
CA TYR A 101 -3.22 13.63 -3.98
C TYR A 101 -3.67 14.22 -5.32
N ARG A 102 -4.43 15.33 -5.30
CA ARG A 102 -4.88 16.00 -6.53
C ARG A 102 -3.70 16.46 -7.38
N ALA A 103 -2.69 17.08 -6.76
CA ALA A 103 -1.49 17.51 -7.48
C ALA A 103 -0.73 16.33 -8.09
N ALA A 104 -0.61 15.20 -7.39
CA ALA A 104 0.02 14.00 -7.93
C ALA A 104 -0.73 13.46 -9.15
N MET A 105 -2.07 13.41 -9.11
CA MET A 105 -2.88 12.98 -10.26
C MET A 105 -2.68 13.91 -11.47
N GLN A 106 -2.64 15.22 -11.26
CA GLN A 106 -2.35 16.20 -12.33
C GLN A 106 -0.96 15.98 -12.93
N VAL A 107 0.05 15.77 -12.08
CA VAL A 107 1.42 15.49 -12.52
C VAL A 107 1.47 14.21 -13.37
N ILE A 108 0.80 13.14 -12.93
CA ILE A 108 0.75 11.85 -13.65
C ILE A 108 0.06 12.02 -15.00
N LEU A 109 -1.11 12.66 -15.04
CA LEU A 109 -1.84 12.90 -16.30
C LEU A 109 -1.02 13.74 -17.27
N SER A 110 -0.34 14.78 -16.78
CA SER A 110 0.54 15.62 -17.59
C SER A 110 1.73 14.84 -18.15
N GLU A 111 2.28 13.90 -17.39
CA GLU A 111 3.35 13.02 -17.85
C GLU A 111 2.87 12.00 -18.90
N LEU A 112 1.68 11.43 -18.71
CA LEU A 112 1.08 10.52 -19.70
C LEU A 112 0.84 11.23 -21.05
N VAL A 113 0.45 12.50 -21.03
CA VAL A 113 0.34 13.32 -22.24
C VAL A 113 1.72 13.56 -22.87
N ARG A 114 2.72 13.98 -22.08
CA ARG A 114 4.09 14.22 -22.58
C ARG A 114 4.77 12.99 -23.16
N GLN A 115 4.38 11.80 -22.73
CA GLN A 115 4.92 10.52 -23.22
C GLN A 115 4.05 9.88 -24.32
N ASP A 116 3.02 10.57 -24.83
CA ASP A 116 2.07 10.03 -25.82
C ASP A 116 1.37 8.72 -25.37
N ARG A 117 1.15 8.58 -24.05
CA ARG A 117 0.54 7.40 -23.42
C ARG A 117 -0.91 7.63 -23.00
N LEU A 118 -1.42 8.85 -23.12
CA LEU A 118 -2.83 9.17 -22.91
C LEU A 118 -3.54 9.22 -24.27
N VAL A 119 -4.47 8.30 -24.49
CA VAL A 119 -5.31 8.27 -25.70
C VAL A 119 -6.71 8.75 -25.33
N VAL A 120 -7.21 9.77 -26.04
CA VAL A 120 -8.57 10.26 -25.90
C VAL A 120 -9.42 9.68 -27.02
N VAL A 121 -10.55 9.08 -26.66
CA VAL A 121 -11.54 8.54 -27.60
C VAL A 121 -12.90 9.15 -27.28
N GLU A 122 -13.74 9.34 -28.30
CA GLU A 122 -15.10 9.88 -28.11
C GLU A 122 -16.00 8.85 -27.42
N GLU A 123 -15.93 7.60 -27.87
CA GLU A 123 -16.70 6.50 -27.32
C GLU A 123 -15.87 5.20 -27.31
N MET A 124 -16.02 4.40 -26.25
CA MET A 124 -15.40 3.08 -26.11
C MET A 124 -16.48 2.06 -25.72
N THR A 125 -17.15 1.48 -26.72
CA THR A 125 -18.25 0.53 -26.52
C THR A 125 -18.03 -0.78 -27.28
N ALA A 126 -18.66 -1.84 -26.78
CA ALA A 126 -18.76 -3.13 -27.44
C ALA A 126 -20.25 -3.49 -27.57
N ALA A 127 -20.61 -4.09 -28.69
CA ALA A 127 -21.99 -4.47 -28.96
C ALA A 127 -22.42 -5.68 -28.12
N THR A 128 -21.47 -6.56 -27.76
CA THR A 128 -21.74 -7.73 -26.92
C THR A 128 -20.70 -7.86 -25.79
N PRO A 129 -21.01 -8.54 -24.67
CA PRO A 129 -20.06 -8.78 -23.57
C PRO A 129 -19.05 -9.88 -23.94
N LYS A 130 -18.42 -9.76 -25.10
CA LYS A 130 -17.41 -10.68 -25.62
C LYS A 130 -16.06 -9.99 -25.60
N THR A 131 -15.10 -10.60 -24.91
CA THR A 131 -13.71 -10.10 -24.84
C THR A 131 -13.04 -10.00 -26.21
N LYS A 132 -13.49 -10.80 -27.19
CA LYS A 132 -13.01 -10.74 -28.58
C LYS A 132 -13.24 -9.37 -29.23
N GLU A 133 -14.30 -8.64 -28.86
CA GLU A 133 -14.56 -7.31 -29.43
C GLU A 133 -13.56 -6.25 -28.95
N PHE A 134 -12.84 -6.50 -27.84
CA PHE A 134 -11.80 -5.63 -27.31
C PHE A 134 -10.37 -6.16 -27.53
N ALA A 135 -10.23 -7.37 -28.07
CA ALA A 135 -8.94 -7.96 -28.38
C ALA A 135 -8.49 -7.49 -29.77
N ALA A 136 -7.23 -7.06 -29.88
CA ALA A 136 -6.59 -6.66 -31.13
C ALA A 136 -6.45 -7.82 -32.14
#